data_AF-A0A7W1LG99-F1
#
_entry.id   AF-A0A7W1LG99-F1
#
_cell.length_a   1.000
_cell.length_b   1.000
_cell.length_c   1.000
_cell.angle_alpha   90.00
_cell.angle_beta   90.00
_cell.angle_gamma   90.00
#
_symmetry.space_group_name_H-M   'P 1'
#
loop_
_entity.id
_entity.type
_entity.pdbx_description
1 polymer ?
#
loop_
_entity_poly.entity_id
_entity_poly.type
_entity_poly.pdbx_seq_one_letter_code
_entity_poly.pdbx_strand_id
1 'polypeptide(L)'
;MLVDDYEGTTHRAYSQAMADPAFLLDTDGRVAFYNMWTHVPTLKTAIDALLAQEGRGVVKGGIDRTPHLLASFVDGYRGPRRGGRRAHLEYDLGGFGAGTLTFLGQKAKPLLAGFALRAAPRGDPMEK
;
A
#
# COMPACT_ATOMS: atom_id res chain seq x y z
N MET A 1 1.24 -13.48 9.28
CA MET A 1 1.43 -13.27 7.83
C MET A 1 0.05 -13.12 7.21
N LEU A 2 -0.29 -11.93 6.72
CA LEU A 2 -1.54 -11.71 5.99
C LEU A 2 -1.26 -12.08 4.53
N VAL A 3 -2.02 -13.01 3.95
CA VAL A 3 -1.92 -13.34 2.52
C VAL A 3 -3.00 -12.54 1.82
N ASP A 4 -2.65 -11.84 0.75
CA ASP A 4 -3.58 -11.01 0.00
C ASP A 4 -3.73 -11.46 -1.44
N ASP A 5 -4.83 -11.07 -2.06
CA ASP A 5 -5.06 -11.27 -3.49
C ASP A 5 -4.35 -10.19 -4.34
N TYR A 6 -4.34 -10.43 -5.65
CA TYR A 6 -3.72 -9.53 -6.63
C TYR A 6 -4.37 -8.12 -6.65
N GLU A 7 -5.62 -8.02 -6.23
CA GLU A 7 -6.36 -6.77 -6.11
C GLU A 7 -6.06 -6.04 -4.79
N GLY A 8 -5.31 -6.65 -3.89
CA GLY A 8 -4.99 -6.11 -2.59
C GLY A 8 -6.21 -5.92 -1.68
N THR A 9 -7.23 -6.78 -1.78
CA THR A 9 -8.50 -6.55 -1.04
C THR A 9 -8.34 -6.65 0.47
N THR A 10 -7.47 -7.55 0.94
CA THR A 10 -7.19 -7.80 2.36
C THR A 10 -6.30 -6.70 2.92
N HIS A 11 -5.28 -6.27 2.17
CA HIS A 11 -4.39 -5.17 2.52
C HIS A 11 -5.17 -3.85 2.61
N ARG A 12 -6.08 -3.57 1.66
CA ARG A 12 -6.98 -2.41 1.74
C ARG A 12 -7.89 -2.42 2.97
N ALA A 13 -8.19 -3.61 3.50
CA ALA A 13 -9.03 -3.77 4.68
C ALA A 13 -8.26 -3.65 6.00
N TYR A 14 -6.99 -4.07 6.05
CA TYR A 14 -6.26 -4.29 7.32
C TYR A 14 -4.89 -3.60 7.43
N SER A 15 -4.17 -3.35 6.34
CA SER A 15 -2.85 -2.72 6.38
C SER A 15 -3.01 -1.20 6.24
N GLN A 16 -3.13 -0.52 7.37
CA GLN A 16 -3.35 0.93 7.45
C GLN A 16 -2.11 1.60 8.05
N ALA A 17 -1.41 2.42 7.26
CA ALA A 17 -0.31 3.29 7.67
C ALA A 17 0.92 2.61 8.32
N MET A 18 0.98 1.28 8.40
CA MET A 18 2.16 0.55 8.87
C MET A 18 2.99 0.08 7.68
N ALA A 19 4.31 0.05 7.85
CA ALA A 19 5.21 -0.55 6.87
C ALA A 19 4.79 -2.02 6.68
N ASP A 20 4.39 -2.35 5.46
CA ASP A 20 3.96 -3.69 5.06
C ASP A 20 4.85 -4.12 3.90
N PRO A 21 5.97 -4.80 4.19
CA PRO A 21 6.94 -5.15 3.18
C PRO A 21 6.42 -6.25 2.24
N ALA A 22 6.41 -6.00 0.94
CA ALA A 22 6.17 -6.99 -0.10
C ALA A 22 7.46 -7.35 -0.83
N PHE A 23 7.64 -8.63 -1.13
CA PHE A 23 8.75 -9.16 -1.92
C PHE A 23 8.21 -9.87 -3.16
N LEU A 24 8.84 -9.62 -4.29
CA LEU A 24 8.65 -10.37 -5.53
C LEU A 24 9.90 -11.21 -5.76
N LEU A 25 9.70 -12.52 -5.98
CA LEU A 25 10.77 -13.44 -6.27
C LEU A 25 10.78 -13.78 -7.77
N ASP A 26 11.98 -13.92 -8.34
CA ASP A 26 12.17 -14.46 -9.68
C ASP A 26 12.05 -15.99 -9.70
N THR A 27 12.12 -16.57 -10.90
CA THR A 27 12.02 -18.03 -11.11
C THR A 27 13.17 -18.82 -10.49
N ASP A 28 14.28 -18.17 -10.15
CA ASP A 28 15.42 -18.79 -9.47
C ASP A 28 15.34 -18.60 -7.93
N GLY A 29 14.24 -18.03 -7.43
CA GLY A 29 14.00 -17.78 -6.01
C GLY A 29 14.72 -16.57 -5.43
N ARG A 30 15.27 -15.69 -6.28
CA ARG A 30 15.97 -14.46 -5.87
C ARG A 30 14.99 -13.29 -5.79
N VAL A 31 15.28 -12.31 -4.94
CA VAL A 31 14.44 -11.11 -4.83
C VAL A 31 14.60 -10.26 -6.08
N ALA A 32 13.54 -10.18 -6.88
CA ALA A 32 13.44 -9.35 -8.08
C ALA A 32 13.00 -7.92 -7.75
N PHE A 33 12.20 -7.75 -6.69
CA PHE A 33 11.69 -6.46 -6.25
C PHE A 33 11.27 -6.50 -4.78
N TYR A 34 11.47 -5.38 -4.07
CA TYR A 34 11.07 -5.17 -2.69
C TYR A 34 10.30 -3.85 -2.57
N ASN A 35 9.16 -3.87 -1.88
CA ASN A 35 8.40 -2.66 -1.57
C ASN A 35 8.18 -2.57 -0.06
N MET A 36 8.73 -1.52 0.56
CA MET A 36 8.59 -1.30 2.01
C MET A 36 7.17 -0.86 2.42
N TRP A 37 6.45 -0.22 1.50
CA TRP A 37 5.09 0.28 1.70
C TRP A 37 4.21 -0.28 0.59
N THR A 38 3.71 -1.50 0.78
CA THR A 38 2.93 -2.21 -0.23
C THR A 38 1.91 -1.30 -0.92
N HIS A 39 2.07 -1.17 -2.24
CA HIS A 39 1.23 -0.35 -3.10
C HIS A 39 0.89 -1.17 -4.33
N VAL A 40 -0.37 -1.59 -4.42
CA VAL A 40 -0.86 -2.54 -5.44
C VAL A 40 -0.50 -2.12 -6.87
N PRO A 41 -0.66 -0.85 -7.30
CA PRO A 41 -0.25 -0.44 -8.65
C PRO A 41 1.26 -0.57 -8.90
N THR A 42 2.10 -0.28 -7.90
CA THR A 42 3.56 -0.46 -8.01
C THR A 42 3.89 -1.94 -8.14
N LEU A 43 3.28 -2.79 -7.31
CA LEU A 43 3.50 -4.23 -7.34
C LEU A 43 3.04 -4.84 -8.67
N LYS A 44 1.87 -4.44 -9.18
CA LYS A 44 1.39 -4.83 -10.50
C LYS A 44 2.41 -4.50 -11.59
N THR A 45 2.93 -3.27 -11.57
CA THR A 45 3.90 -2.84 -12.58
C THR A 45 5.22 -3.62 -12.46
N ALA A 46 5.66 -3.96 -11.25
CA ALA A 46 6.83 -4.79 -11.03
C ALA A 46 6.60 -6.23 -11.53
N ILE A 47 5.43 -6.82 -11.29
CA ILE A 47 5.05 -8.14 -11.81
C ILE A 47 5.03 -8.13 -13.34
N ASP A 48 4.37 -7.15 -13.96
CA ASP A 48 4.29 -7.05 -15.41
C ASP A 48 5.70 -6.92 -16.03
N ALA A 49 6.59 -6.15 -15.39
CA ALA A 49 7.98 -6.02 -15.82
C ALA A 49 8.78 -7.31 -15.65
N LEU A 50 8.57 -8.05 -14.56
CA LEU A 50 9.24 -9.34 -14.33
C LEU A 50 8.77 -10.39 -15.34
N LEU A 51 7.47 -10.43 -15.65
CA LEU A 51 6.92 -11.31 -16.68
C LEU A 51 7.47 -10.98 -18.07
N ALA A 52 7.67 -9.70 -18.38
CA ALA A 52 8.29 -9.27 -19.63
C ALA A 52 9.77 -9.67 -19.75
N GLN A 53 10.42 -10.00 -18.64
CA GLN A 53 11.80 -10.52 -18.57
C GLN A 53 11.83 -12.04 -18.35
N GLU A 54 10.77 -12.74 -18.80
CA GLU A 54 10.64 -14.21 -18.66
C GLU A 54 10.73 -14.70 -17.21
N GLY A 55 10.35 -13.85 -16.25
CA GLY A 55 10.39 -14.19 -14.84
C GLY A 55 11.77 -14.17 -14.22
N ARG A 56 12.75 -13.45 -14.81
CA ARG A 56 14.13 -13.39 -14.29
C ARG A 56 14.65 -11.97 -14.16
N GLY A 57 15.44 -11.75 -13.10
CA GLY A 57 16.19 -10.52 -12.91
C GLY A 57 15.48 -9.45 -12.08
N VAL A 58 16.20 -8.35 -11.81
CA VAL A 58 15.73 -7.23 -11.00
C VAL A 58 14.87 -6.29 -11.83
N VAL A 59 13.72 -5.89 -11.32
CA VAL A 59 12.78 -4.99 -12.01
C VAL A 59 12.62 -3.68 -11.26
N LYS A 60 12.38 -2.58 -12.00
CA LYS A 60 12.05 -1.25 -11.45
C LYS A 60 13.03 -0.74 -10.38
N GLY A 61 14.34 -0.97 -10.58
CA GLY A 61 15.38 -0.54 -9.62
C GLY A 61 15.42 -1.38 -8.33
N GLY A 62 14.63 -2.46 -8.25
CA GLY A 62 14.67 -3.47 -7.18
C GLY A 62 14.03 -3.06 -5.86
N ILE A 63 13.86 -1.78 -5.57
CA ILE A 63 13.32 -1.30 -4.29
C ILE A 63 12.39 -0.09 -4.49
N ASP A 64 11.15 -0.17 -3.98
CA ASP A 64 10.31 1.01 -3.72
C ASP A 64 10.32 1.33 -2.21
N ARG A 65 10.82 2.53 -1.87
CA ARG A 65 10.82 3.06 -0.48
C ARG A 65 9.75 4.13 -0.26
N THR A 66 8.98 4.46 -1.28
CA THR A 66 8.06 5.60 -1.25
C THR A 66 6.89 5.31 -0.31
N PRO A 67 6.67 6.11 0.74
CA PRO A 67 5.48 5.96 1.56
C PRO A 67 4.21 6.31 0.77
N HIS A 68 3.23 5.40 0.74
CA HIS A 68 1.94 5.58 0.04
C HIS A 68 0.78 5.79 1.04
N LEU A 69 0.98 6.67 2.03
CA LEU A 69 0.11 6.83 3.20
C LEU A 69 -1.24 7.49 2.89
N LEU A 70 -1.34 8.28 1.82
CA LEU A 70 -2.56 9.02 1.46
C LEU A 70 -3.76 8.10 1.23
N ALA A 71 -3.54 6.93 0.61
CA ALA A 71 -4.59 5.91 0.44
C ALA A 71 -5.08 5.39 1.79
N SER A 72 -4.15 5.14 2.73
CA SER A 72 -4.48 4.73 4.09
C SER A 72 -5.31 5.80 4.82
N PHE A 73 -5.08 7.09 4.59
CA PHE A 73 -5.89 8.16 5.19
C PHE A 73 -7.34 8.19 4.67
N VAL A 74 -7.56 8.03 3.36
CA VAL A 74 -8.92 8.10 2.79
C VAL A 74 -9.73 6.81 2.92
N ASP A 75 -9.07 5.65 2.99
CA ASP A 75 -9.75 4.35 3.08
C ASP A 75 -9.65 3.66 4.45
N GLY A 76 -8.74 4.13 5.31
CA GLY A 76 -8.42 3.47 6.58
C GLY A 76 -9.54 3.46 7.62
N TYR A 77 -10.55 4.31 7.49
CA TYR A 77 -11.63 4.34 8.50
C TYR A 77 -12.58 3.12 8.42
N ARG A 78 -12.52 2.31 7.35
CA ARG A 78 -13.44 1.17 7.17
C ARG A 78 -13.32 0.13 8.28
N GLY A 79 -12.11 -0.17 8.73
CA GLY A 79 -11.84 -1.13 9.81
C GLY A 79 -12.41 -0.66 11.14
N PRO A 80 -11.98 0.51 11.66
CA PRO A 80 -12.53 1.11 12.89
C PRO A 80 -14.06 1.25 12.87
N ARG A 81 -14.64 1.64 11.72
CA ARG A 81 -16.10 1.76 11.57
C ARG A 81 -16.84 0.44 11.83
N ARG A 82 -16.28 -0.71 11.41
CA ARG A 82 -16.89 -2.03 11.65
C ARG A 82 -16.78 -2.47 13.11
N GLY A 83 -15.68 -2.13 13.78
CA GLY A 83 -15.46 -2.44 15.20
C GLY A 83 -16.18 -1.48 16.17
N GLY A 84 -16.86 -0.45 15.67
CA GLY A 84 -17.62 0.50 16.46
C GLY A 84 -16.76 1.44 17.32
N ARG A 85 -17.39 2.09 18.30
CA ARG A 85 -16.77 3.16 19.09
C ARG A 85 -15.50 2.73 19.83
N ARG A 86 -15.47 1.49 20.33
CA ARG A 86 -14.31 0.95 21.06
C ARG A 86 -13.10 0.78 20.15
N ALA A 87 -13.28 0.16 18.98
CA ALA A 87 -12.22 0.01 18.00
C ALA A 87 -11.68 1.36 17.49
N HIS A 88 -12.55 2.36 17.34
CA HIS A 88 -12.14 3.71 16.99
C HIS A 88 -11.23 4.35 18.06
N LEU A 89 -11.62 4.27 19.33
CA LEU A 89 -10.83 4.83 20.43
C LEU A 89 -9.49 4.10 20.62
N GLU A 90 -9.48 2.78 20.53
CA GLU A 90 -8.26 1.98 20.62
C GLU A 90 -7.32 2.28 19.44
N TYR A 91 -7.85 2.48 18.24
CA TYR A 91 -7.07 2.88 17.07
C TYR A 91 -6.53 4.31 17.18
N ASP A 92 -7.29 5.24 17.76
CA ASP A 92 -6.82 6.60 18.02
C ASP A 92 -5.73 6.67 19.09
N LEU A 93 -5.88 5.89 20.16
CA LEU A 93 -4.89 5.82 21.24
C LEU A 93 -3.60 5.12 20.79
N GLY A 94 -3.72 4.01 20.06
CA GLY A 94 -2.56 3.25 19.58
C GLY A 94 -1.88 3.86 18.35
N GLY A 95 -2.63 4.62 17.54
CA GLY A 95 -2.15 5.24 16.31
C GLY A 95 -1.92 6.75 16.40
N PHE A 96 -1.90 7.33 17.61
CA PHE A 96 -1.71 8.77 17.84
C PHE A 96 -2.65 9.65 17.01
N GLY A 97 -3.96 9.41 17.09
CA GLY A 97 -4.97 10.16 16.34
C GLY A 97 -5.29 9.60 14.95
N ALA A 98 -4.80 8.41 14.61
CA ALA A 98 -5.04 7.76 13.32
C ALA A 98 -6.52 7.47 13.03
N GLY A 99 -7.34 7.20 14.04
CA GLY A 99 -8.79 7.02 13.90
C GLY A 99 -9.50 8.31 13.50
N THR A 100 -9.16 9.42 14.14
CA THR A 100 -9.68 10.76 13.82
C THR A 100 -9.20 11.21 12.44
N LEU A 101 -7.91 11.02 12.13
CA LEU A 101 -7.34 11.38 10.82
C LEU A 101 -7.95 10.58 9.67
N THR A 102 -8.13 9.26 9.86
CA THR A 102 -8.77 8.42 8.83
C THR A 102 -10.28 8.68 8.71
N PHE A 103 -10.97 9.02 9.81
CA PHE A 103 -12.37 9.46 9.76
C PHE A 103 -12.56 10.71 8.90
N LEU A 104 -11.74 11.73 9.15
CA LEU A 104 -11.73 12.97 8.38
C LEU A 104 -11.33 12.70 6.92
N GLY A 105 -10.30 11.88 6.70
CA GLY A 105 -9.87 11.46 5.37
C GLY A 105 -10.98 10.76 4.58
N GLN A 106 -11.74 9.87 5.22
CA GLN A 106 -12.88 9.20 4.58
C GLN A 106 -13.99 10.19 4.20
N LYS A 107 -14.28 11.17 5.04
CA LYS A 107 -15.26 12.23 4.74
C LYS A 107 -14.80 13.12 3.59
N ALA A 108 -13.50 13.42 3.51
CA ALA A 108 -12.89 14.21 2.45
C ALA A 108 -12.58 13.39 1.18
N LYS A 109 -12.78 12.06 1.20
CA LYS A 109 -12.47 11.15 0.08
C LYS A 109 -13.00 11.62 -1.29
N PRO A 110 -14.25 12.12 -1.44
CA PRO A 110 -14.75 12.55 -2.76
C PRO A 110 -13.90 13.66 -3.40
N LEU A 111 -13.25 14.50 -2.59
CA LEU A 111 -12.39 15.59 -3.03
C LEU A 111 -10.93 15.14 -3.19
N LEU A 112 -10.49 14.21 -2.34
CA LEU A 112 -9.10 13.76 -2.28
C LEU A 112 -8.81 12.51 -3.14
N ALA A 113 -9.84 11.81 -3.62
CA ALA A 113 -9.70 10.52 -4.31
C ALA A 113 -8.73 10.56 -5.50
N GLY A 114 -8.77 11.63 -6.32
CA GLY A 114 -7.88 11.78 -7.47
C GLY A 114 -6.38 11.88 -7.11
N PHE A 115 -6.06 12.35 -5.90
CA PHE A 115 -4.69 12.48 -5.41
C PHE A 115 -4.29 11.33 -4.47
N ALA A 116 -5.24 10.81 -3.71
CA ALA A 116 -5.02 9.83 -2.66
C ALA A 116 -5.06 8.38 -3.19
N LEU A 117 -5.88 8.11 -4.21
CA LEU A 117 -5.93 6.84 -4.91
C LEU A 117 -5.02 6.95 -6.13
N ARG A 118 -3.70 6.93 -5.89
CA ARG A 118 -2.71 6.96 -6.97
C ARG A 118 -2.95 5.76 -7.90
N ALA A 119 -3.38 6.02 -9.12
CA ALA A 119 -3.55 4.98 -10.15
C ALA A 119 -2.22 4.61 -10.83
N ALA A 120 -1.19 5.45 -10.72
CA ALA A 120 0.09 5.28 -11.43
C ALA A 120 1.30 5.25 -10.47
N PRO A 121 2.28 4.37 -10.69
CA PRO A 121 3.57 4.42 -10.00
C PRO A 121 4.30 5.72 -10.32
N ARG A 122 4.96 6.34 -9.34
CA ARG A 122 5.94 7.41 -9.62
C ARG A 122 7.25 6.76 -10.07
N GLY A 123 7.83 7.26 -11.16
CA GLY A 123 9.23 7.01 -11.46
C GLY A 123 10.12 7.52 -10.33
N ASP A 124 11.17 6.77 -10.05
CA ASP A 124 12.17 7.10 -9.03
C ASP A 124 12.75 8.51 -9.28
N PRO A 125 12.81 9.43 -8.29
CA PRO A 125 13.47 10.73 -8.47
C PRO A 125 14.99 10.67 -8.65
N MET A 126 15.59 9.47 -8.72
CA MET A 126 17.04 9.25 -8.73
C MET A 126 17.59 8.68 -10.05
N GLU A 127 16.93 8.91 -11.19
CA GLU A 127 17.59 8.83 -12.50
C GLU A 127 18.18 10.21 -12.88
N LYS A 128 19.44 10.41 -12.50
CA LYS A 128 20.41 11.25 -13.21
C LYS A 128 21.63 10.41 -13.56
#